data_AF-A0A2D6AWJ6-F1
#
_entry.id   AF-A0A2D6AWJ6-F1
#
_cell.length_a   1.000
_cell.length_b   1.000
_cell.length_c   1.000
_cell.angle_alpha   90.00
_cell.angle_beta   90.00
_cell.angle_gamma   90.00
#
_symmetry.space_group_name_H-M   'P 1'
#
loop_
_entity.id
_entity.type
_entity.pdbx_description
1 polymer ?
#
loop_
_entity_poly.entity_id
_entity_poly.type
_entity_poly.pdbx_seq_one_letter_code
_entity_poly.pdbx_strand_id
1 'polypeptide(L)'
;MSKSIEEIFKTAKTEISGLKAISAVEVETGLSHGSVIVDEKFDLDAASAYNAEVIKAKIRAKNAMGMQKEKIELMLIELSSQIHLIQPTDNEKVYYLHGF
;
A
#
# COMPACT_ATOMS: atom_id res chain seq x y z
N MET A 1 -8.42 16.01 -16.43
CA MET A 1 -8.70 14.56 -16.58
C MET A 1 -8.08 13.84 -15.40
N SER A 2 -8.79 12.88 -14.79
CA SER A 2 -8.18 11.96 -13.81
C SER A 2 -7.20 11.06 -14.55
N LYS A 3 -5.96 10.95 -14.09
CA LYS A 3 -5.03 9.90 -14.59
C LYS A 3 -5.55 8.52 -14.20
N SER A 4 -5.30 7.52 -15.02
CA SER A 4 -5.60 6.12 -14.64
C SER A 4 -4.62 5.63 -13.58
N ILE A 5 -4.98 4.59 -12.80
CA ILE A 5 -4.06 3.97 -11.82
C ILE A 5 -2.79 3.47 -12.51
N GLU A 6 -2.92 2.90 -13.72
CA GLU A 6 -1.77 2.45 -14.51
C GLU A 6 -0.81 3.59 -14.88
N GLU A 7 -1.32 4.75 -15.27
CA GLU A 7 -0.49 5.93 -15.58
C GLU A 7 0.25 6.45 -14.33
N ILE A 8 -0.42 6.42 -13.17
CA ILE A 8 0.18 6.79 -11.90
C ILE A 8 1.32 5.82 -11.56
N PHE A 9 1.09 4.52 -11.69
CA PHE A 9 2.11 3.51 -11.37
C PHE A 9 3.30 3.53 -12.34
N LYS A 10 3.05 3.78 -13.63
CA LYS A 10 4.12 4.01 -14.61
C LYS A 10 4.97 5.22 -14.25
N THR A 11 4.34 6.32 -13.85
CA THR A 11 5.04 7.53 -13.39
C THR A 11 5.85 7.21 -12.12
N ALA A 12 5.26 6.54 -11.13
CA ALA A 12 5.97 6.16 -9.91
C ALA A 12 7.23 5.32 -10.20
N LYS A 13 7.14 4.36 -11.14
CA LYS A 13 8.28 3.55 -11.57
C LYS A 13 9.43 4.35 -12.17
N THR A 14 9.16 5.45 -12.89
CA THR A 14 10.22 6.26 -13.52
C THR A 14 10.76 7.35 -12.60
N GLU A 15 9.90 7.92 -11.75
CA GLU A 15 10.26 9.09 -10.94
C GLU A 15 10.77 8.74 -9.53
N ILE A 16 10.39 7.57 -8.99
CA ILE A 16 10.78 7.17 -7.62
C ILE A 16 11.99 6.25 -7.70
N SER A 17 13.17 6.83 -7.53
CA SER A 17 14.43 6.08 -7.40
C SER A 17 14.34 5.08 -6.23
N GLY A 18 14.83 3.86 -6.42
CA GLY A 18 14.82 2.82 -5.38
C GLY A 18 13.44 2.19 -5.09
N LEU A 19 12.42 2.50 -5.88
CA LEU A 19 11.15 1.76 -5.82
C LEU A 19 11.39 0.30 -6.19
N LYS A 20 10.97 -0.63 -5.32
CA LYS A 20 10.99 -2.08 -5.60
C LYS A 20 9.70 -2.52 -6.27
N ALA A 21 8.58 -2.04 -5.75
CA ALA A 21 7.26 -2.35 -6.27
C ALA A 21 6.18 -1.36 -5.76
N ILE A 22 5.05 -1.30 -6.47
CA ILE A 22 3.87 -0.52 -6.08
C ILE A 22 2.60 -1.30 -6.44
N SER A 23 1.58 -1.31 -5.59
CA SER A 23 0.30 -1.95 -5.86
C SER A 23 -0.89 -1.16 -5.31
N ALA A 24 -2.08 -1.39 -5.87
CA ALA A 24 -3.34 -0.98 -5.28
C ALA A 24 -4.16 -2.24 -5.00
N VAL A 25 -4.51 -2.47 -3.73
CA VAL A 25 -5.32 -3.63 -3.32
C VAL A 25 -6.43 -3.19 -2.38
N GLU A 26 -7.61 -3.76 -2.57
CA GLU A 26 -8.74 -3.61 -1.64
C GLU A 26 -8.47 -4.43 -0.37
N VAL A 27 -8.46 -3.79 0.80
CA VAL A 27 -8.06 -4.44 2.06
C VAL A 27 -9.00 -5.56 2.45
N GLU A 28 -10.31 -5.35 2.30
CA GLU A 28 -11.31 -6.33 2.73
C GLU A 28 -11.21 -7.64 1.94
N THR A 29 -11.18 -7.54 0.61
CA THR A 29 -11.30 -8.68 -0.31
C THR A 29 -9.95 -9.21 -0.79
N GLY A 30 -8.89 -8.40 -0.72
CA GLY A 30 -7.61 -8.68 -1.36
C GLY A 30 -7.63 -8.48 -2.88
N LEU A 31 -8.69 -7.87 -3.45
CA LEU A 31 -8.78 -7.63 -4.89
C LEU A 31 -7.73 -6.62 -5.34
N SER A 32 -6.89 -7.02 -6.29
CA SER A 32 -5.90 -6.14 -6.91
C SER A 32 -6.55 -5.23 -7.97
N HIS A 33 -6.23 -3.93 -7.91
CA HIS A 33 -6.63 -2.91 -8.89
C HIS A 33 -5.49 -2.52 -9.82
N GLY A 34 -4.31 -3.11 -9.64
CA GLY A 34 -3.13 -2.86 -10.45
C GLY A 34 -1.85 -2.98 -9.62
N SER A 35 -0.75 -3.21 -10.32
CA SER A 35 0.56 -3.27 -9.72
C SER A 35 1.66 -2.99 -10.74
N VAL A 36 2.82 -2.55 -10.24
CA VAL A 36 4.04 -2.43 -11.00
C VAL A 36 5.20 -2.94 -10.16
N ILE A 37 5.99 -3.84 -10.75
CA ILE A 37 7.20 -4.39 -10.17
C ILE A 37 8.41 -3.76 -10.89
N VAL A 38 9.42 -3.40 -10.11
CA VAL A 38 10.72 -2.88 -10.57
C VAL A 38 11.81 -3.92 -10.31
N ASP A 39 11.80 -4.53 -9.13
CA ASP A 39 12.64 -5.69 -8.81
C ASP A 39 11.84 -6.98 -9.04
N GLU A 40 12.13 -7.70 -10.12
CA GLU A 40 11.43 -8.94 -10.50
C GLU A 40 11.53 -10.05 -9.44
N LYS A 41 12.46 -9.96 -8.48
CA LYS A 41 12.56 -10.91 -7.37
C LYS A 41 11.59 -10.62 -6.22
N PHE A 42 10.90 -9.48 -6.26
CA PHE A 42 9.98 -9.07 -5.20
C PHE A 42 8.60 -9.71 -5.39
N ASP A 43 8.18 -10.50 -4.40
CA ASP A 43 6.84 -11.09 -4.36
C ASP A 43 5.81 -10.06 -3.88
N LEU A 44 5.31 -9.28 -4.83
CA LEU A 44 4.36 -8.21 -4.55
C LEU A 44 2.99 -8.72 -4.11
N ASP A 45 2.56 -9.88 -4.57
CA ASP A 45 1.25 -10.43 -4.21
C ASP A 45 1.26 -10.85 -2.74
N ALA A 46 2.30 -11.57 -2.30
CA ALA A 46 2.49 -11.91 -0.89
C ALA A 46 2.63 -10.65 -0.03
N ALA A 47 3.48 -9.70 -0.46
CA ALA A 47 3.69 -8.46 0.28
C ALA A 47 2.39 -7.65 0.44
N SER A 48 1.57 -7.57 -0.61
CA SER A 48 0.28 -6.87 -0.57
C SER A 48 -0.70 -7.57 0.37
N ALA A 49 -0.79 -8.90 0.30
CA ALA A 49 -1.68 -9.68 1.17
C ALA A 49 -1.33 -9.54 2.66
N TYR A 50 -0.05 -9.65 3.01
CA TYR A 50 0.37 -9.52 4.41
C TYR A 50 0.24 -8.09 4.94
N ASN A 51 0.53 -7.07 4.12
CA ASN A 51 0.33 -5.69 4.55
C ASN A 51 -1.16 -5.33 4.72
N ALA A 52 -2.07 -5.93 3.95
CA ALA A 52 -3.51 -5.78 4.18
C ALA A 52 -3.91 -6.27 5.58
N GLU A 53 -3.34 -7.37 6.07
CA GLU A 53 -3.58 -7.84 7.43
C GLU A 53 -3.03 -6.90 8.51
N VAL A 54 -1.88 -6.24 8.27
CA VAL A 54 -1.35 -5.19 9.15
C VAL A 54 -2.33 -4.02 9.27
N ILE A 55 -2.93 -3.60 8.16
CA ILE A 55 -3.94 -2.53 8.12
C ILE A 55 -5.19 -2.94 8.90
N LYS A 56 -5.71 -4.15 8.65
CA LYS A 56 -6.87 -4.69 9.39
C LYS A 56 -6.60 -4.72 10.88
N ALA A 57 -5.41 -5.15 11.30
CA ALA A 57 -5.02 -5.14 12.70
C ALA A 57 -5.00 -3.71 13.28
N LYS A 58 -4.45 -2.73 12.55
CA LYS A 58 -4.43 -1.33 12.98
C LYS A 58 -5.85 -0.74 13.09
N ILE A 59 -6.75 -1.05 12.15
CA ILE A 59 -8.15 -0.63 12.19
C ILE A 59 -8.84 -1.22 13.44
N ARG A 60 -8.67 -2.51 13.71
CA ARG A 60 -9.22 -3.16 14.91
C ARG A 60 -8.71 -2.50 16.19
N ALA A 61 -7.41 -2.24 16.28
CA ALA A 61 -6.81 -1.56 17.43
C ALA A 61 -7.37 -0.14 17.62
N LYS A 62 -7.44 0.65 16.55
CA LYS A 62 -8.02 2.00 16.54
C LYS A 62 -9.46 1.98 17.09
N ASN A 63 -10.27 1.04 16.62
CA ASN A 63 -11.67 0.90 17.05
C ASN A 63 -11.78 0.48 18.52
N ALA A 64 -10.92 -0.45 18.98
CA ALA A 64 -10.87 -0.87 20.38
C ALA A 64 -10.46 0.26 21.33
N MET A 65 -9.66 1.22 20.86
CA MET A 65 -9.26 2.41 21.63
C MET A 65 -10.26 3.58 21.56
N GLY A 66 -11.45 3.39 20.97
CA GLY A 66 -12.46 4.45 20.88
C GLY A 66 -12.12 5.56 19.87
N MET A 67 -11.24 5.29 18.91
CA MET A 67 -10.79 6.27 17.90
C MET A 67 -11.54 6.10 16.57
N GLN A 68 -12.85 5.87 16.59
CA GLN A 68 -13.61 5.57 15.36
C GLN A 68 -13.61 6.74 14.37
N LYS A 69 -13.54 7.98 14.86
CA LYS A 69 -13.49 9.21 14.04
C LYS A 69 -12.13 9.48 13.42
N GLU A 70 -11.06 8.90 13.95
CA GLU A 70 -9.71 9.07 13.40
C GLU A 70 -9.56 8.30 12.09
N LYS A 71 -8.87 8.90 11.13
CA LYS A 71 -8.51 8.25 9.87
C LYS A 71 -7.06 7.80 9.90
N ILE A 72 -6.79 6.66 9.28
CA ILE A 72 -5.40 6.24 9.02
C ILE A 72 -5.00 6.93 7.71
N GLU A 73 -4.37 8.09 7.83
CA GLU A 73 -3.91 8.86 6.66
C GLU A 73 -2.72 8.20 5.97
N LEU A 74 -1.81 7.62 6.75
CA LEU A 74 -0.58 6.99 6.27
C LEU A 74 -0.06 6.00 7.31
N MET A 75 0.51 4.89 6.85
CA MET A 75 1.39 4.05 7.66
C MET A 75 2.76 3.95 7.01
N LEU A 76 3.80 4.17 7.82
CA LEU A 76 5.20 3.97 7.47
C LEU A 76 5.71 2.78 8.27
N ILE A 77 6.24 1.77 7.58
CA ILE A 77 6.89 0.62 8.20
C ILE A 77 8.35 0.61 7.73
N GLU A 78 9.26 0.88 8.65
CA GLU A 78 10.69 0.87 8.40
C GLU A 78 11.29 -0.47 8.82
N LEU A 79 12.04 -1.06 7.90
CA LEU A 79 12.85 -2.27 8.07
C LEU A 79 14.31 -1.90 7.84
N SER A 80 15.23 -2.74 8.31
CA SER A 80 16.68 -2.47 8.22
C SER A 80 17.21 -2.18 6.81
N SER A 81 16.49 -2.62 5.78
CA SER A 81 16.85 -2.41 4.38
C SER A 81 15.70 -1.89 3.54
N GLN A 82 14.53 -1.61 4.12
CA GLN A 82 13.33 -1.28 3.35
C GLN A 82 12.37 -0.35 4.06
N ILE A 83 11.59 0.38 3.28
CA ILE A 83 10.50 1.24 3.76
C ILE A 83 9.22 0.86 3.01
N HIS A 84 8.17 0.52 3.76
CA HIS A 84 6.83 0.38 3.21
C HIS A 84 6.03 1.62 3.55
N LEU A 85 5.47 2.27 2.52
CA LEU A 85 4.55 3.37 2.66
C LEU A 85 3.17 2.89 2.20
N ILE A 86 2.20 2.97 3.10
CA ILE A 86 0.87 2.40 2.91
C ILE A 86 -0.15 3.52 3.13
N GLN A 87 -0.92 3.83 2.11
CA GLN A 87 -1.94 4.86 2.15
C GLN A 87 -3.34 4.26 1.94
N PRO A 88 -4.14 4.13 3.02
CA PRO A 88 -5.56 3.83 2.91
C PRO A 88 -6.32 4.99 2.28
N THR A 89 -7.31 4.66 1.44
CA THR A 89 -8.28 5.63 0.92
C THR A 89 -9.64 5.47 1.59
N ASP A 90 -10.50 6.48 1.43
CA ASP A 90 -11.85 6.51 2.00
C ASP A 90 -12.75 5.34 1.57
N ASN A 91 -12.42 4.64 0.47
CA ASN A 91 -13.13 3.43 0.00
C ASN A 91 -12.38 2.14 0.32
N GLU A 92 -11.47 2.15 1.29
CA GLU A 92 -10.66 0.99 1.73
C GLU A 92 -9.77 0.35 0.65
N LYS A 93 -9.62 1.03 -0.50
CA LYS A 93 -8.54 0.77 -1.43
C LYS A 93 -7.26 1.28 -0.82
N VAL A 94 -6.23 0.45 -0.80
CA VAL A 94 -4.92 0.81 -0.27
C VAL A 94 -3.92 0.85 -1.39
N TYR A 95 -3.12 1.93 -1.40
CA TYR A 95 -1.92 2.00 -2.21
C TYR A 95 -0.73 1.57 -1.37
N TYR A 96 0.02 0.60 -1.88
CA TYR A 96 1.28 0.13 -1.31
C TYR A 96 2.41 0.66 -2.15
N LEU A 97 3.35 1.32 -1.50
CA LEU A 97 4.64 1.66 -2.07
C LEU A 97 5.70 0.88 -1.29
N HIS A 98 6.40 -0.02 -1.98
CA HIS A 98 7.56 -0.71 -1.46
C HIS A 98 8.81 0.01 -1.98
N GLY A 99 9.45 0.79 -1.12
CA GLY A 99 10.61 1.62 -1.45
C GLY A 99 11.84 1.26 -0.62
N PHE A 100 13.00 1.33 -1.27
CA PHE A 100 14.37 1.13 -0.76
C PHE A 100 14.65 -0.24 -0.14
#